data_AF-A0A2M9QA28-F1
#
_entry.id   AF-A0A2M9QA28-F1
#
_cell.length_a   1.000
_cell.length_b   1.000
_cell.length_c   1.000
_cell.angle_alpha   90.00
_cell.angle_beta   90.00
_cell.angle_gamma   90.00
#
_symmetry.space_group_name_H-M   'P 1'
#
loop_
_entity.id
_entity.type
_entity.pdbx_description
1 polymer ?
#
loop_
_entity_poly.entity_id
_entity_poly.type
_entity_poly.pdbx_seq_one_letter_code
_entity_poly.pdbx_strand_id
1 'polypeptide(L)'
;MTKIDITSVRDEIDDAMKYIQKAKVLPFFKEFGDFSSTLKDHKRNITTFKITDIDSLLKVPMQRGFYIIFSNIEHKKKNNSKAVFDDKTTIKAIYRGEAYNVQDRLKSHLFNKLYIKEFKGTNFLKTTLMIDGLKVNVDLKPHSKYEWYVVYIAAPDSIQIVREMYEDSFDQVFVKPPYSNDRKRKGRVK
;
A
#
# COMPACT_ATOMS: atom_id res chain seq x y z
N MET A 1 -2.25 44.07 13.84
CA MET A 1 -2.65 42.81 13.19
C MET A 1 -1.62 41.75 13.57
N THR A 2 -1.98 40.78 14.41
CA THR A 2 -1.02 39.76 14.88
C THR A 2 -0.70 38.82 13.73
N LYS A 3 0.59 38.71 13.37
CA LYS A 3 1.05 37.82 12.30
C LYS A 3 1.20 36.41 12.88
N ILE A 4 0.50 35.43 12.32
CA ILE A 4 0.64 34.03 12.69
C ILE A 4 1.97 33.51 12.14
N ASP A 5 2.77 32.87 12.99
CA ASP A 5 3.97 32.15 12.57
C ASP A 5 3.59 30.78 12.00
N ILE A 6 3.50 30.71 10.68
CA ILE A 6 3.13 29.50 9.94
C ILE A 6 4.16 28.38 10.17
N THR A 7 5.43 28.71 10.41
CA THR A 7 6.49 27.71 10.63
C THR A 7 6.29 27.01 11.97
N SER A 8 6.08 27.78 13.04
CA SER A 8 5.80 27.21 14.38
C SER A 8 4.57 26.28 14.36
N VAL A 9 3.48 26.73 13.73
CA VAL A 9 2.26 25.91 13.61
C VAL A 9 2.52 24.62 12.85
N ARG A 10 3.34 24.67 11.79
CA ARG A 10 3.71 23.48 11.02
C ARG A 10 4.53 22.49 11.86
N ASP A 11 5.48 22.98 12.64
CA ASP A 11 6.34 22.13 13.48
C ASP A 11 5.51 21.46 14.58
N GLU A 12 4.58 22.18 15.21
CA GLU A 12 3.64 21.64 16.19
C GLU A 12 2.77 20.53 15.60
N ILE A 13 2.26 20.72 14.36
CA ILE A 13 1.49 19.69 13.65
C ILE A 13 2.37 18.47 13.36
N ASP A 14 3.59 18.67 12.85
CA ASP A 14 4.51 17.58 12.52
C ASP A 14 4.90 16.78 13.78
N ASP A 15 5.04 17.42 14.93
CA ASP A 15 5.33 16.74 16.20
C ASP A 15 4.12 16.00 16.78
N ALA A 16 2.93 16.61 16.74
CA ALA A 16 1.69 15.91 17.11
C ALA A 16 1.47 14.67 16.24
N MET A 17 1.77 14.77 14.96
CA MET A 17 1.72 13.66 14.02
C MET A 17 2.70 12.54 14.36
N LYS A 18 3.98 12.88 14.61
CA LYS A 18 4.99 11.88 15.03
C LYS A 18 4.58 11.19 16.32
N TYR A 19 4.00 11.94 17.26
CA TYR A 19 3.48 11.38 18.51
C TYR A 19 2.35 10.37 18.24
N ILE A 20 1.33 10.76 17.48
CA ILE A 20 0.21 9.87 17.12
C ILE A 20 0.72 8.61 16.40
N GLN A 21 1.62 8.77 15.44
CA GLN A 21 2.22 7.65 14.73
C GLN A 21 2.89 6.68 15.71
N LYS A 22 3.79 7.16 16.57
CA LYS A 22 4.53 6.32 17.52
C LYS A 22 3.61 5.66 18.56
N ALA A 23 2.58 6.37 19.01
CA ALA A 23 1.70 5.92 20.08
C ALA A 23 0.57 5.00 19.60
N LYS A 24 0.14 5.11 18.33
CA LYS A 24 -1.07 4.42 17.83
C LYS A 24 -0.82 3.55 16.60
N VAL A 25 -0.13 4.07 15.59
CA VAL A 25 0.01 3.38 14.28
C VAL A 25 1.19 2.40 14.28
N LEU A 26 2.31 2.75 14.89
CA LEU A 26 3.46 1.86 14.99
C LEU A 26 3.19 0.59 15.83
N PRO A 27 2.52 0.67 17.01
CA PRO A 27 2.16 -0.51 17.79
C PRO A 27 1.26 -1.47 17.01
N PHE A 28 0.30 -0.93 16.23
CA PHE A 28 -0.58 -1.73 15.39
C PHE A 28 0.19 -2.70 14.48
N PHE A 29 1.28 -2.25 13.83
CA PHE A 29 2.10 -3.11 12.99
C PHE A 29 3.05 -4.02 13.78
N LYS A 30 3.56 -3.57 14.94
CA LYS A 30 4.42 -4.39 15.80
C LYS A 30 3.68 -5.59 16.39
N GLU A 31 2.42 -5.41 16.78
CA GLU A 31 1.55 -6.45 17.31
C GLU A 31 1.02 -7.40 16.23
N PHE A 32 1.17 -7.02 14.95
CA PHE A 32 0.56 -7.73 13.86
C PHE A 32 1.23 -9.09 13.54
N GLY A 33 2.57 -9.14 13.60
CA GLY A 33 3.33 -10.33 13.22
C GLY A 33 3.30 -10.57 11.71
N ASP A 34 3.15 -11.83 11.30
CA ASP A 34 3.04 -12.23 9.88
C ASP A 34 1.61 -12.07 9.36
N PHE A 35 1.48 -11.78 8.06
CA PHE A 35 0.19 -11.72 7.37
C PHE A 35 -0.30 -13.12 6.97
N SER A 36 -1.59 -13.26 6.68
CA SER A 36 -2.19 -14.52 6.21
C SER A 36 -2.99 -14.32 4.93
N SER A 37 -2.97 -15.33 4.06
CA SER A 37 -3.68 -15.39 2.79
C SER A 37 -5.20 -15.32 2.89
N THR A 38 -5.73 -15.77 4.01
CA THR A 38 -7.16 -15.91 4.29
C THR A 38 -7.59 -15.02 5.44
N LEU A 39 -6.75 -14.03 5.78
CA LEU A 39 -7.00 -13.14 6.89
C LEU A 39 -8.28 -12.33 6.68
N LYS A 40 -9.19 -12.44 7.65
CA LYS A 40 -10.33 -11.56 7.83
C LYS A 40 -10.38 -11.12 9.29
N ASP A 41 -9.75 -9.98 9.57
CA ASP A 41 -9.70 -9.43 10.91
C ASP A 41 -10.65 -8.24 11.02
N HIS A 42 -11.82 -8.50 11.57
CA HIS A 42 -12.85 -7.47 11.78
C HIS A 42 -12.45 -6.43 12.82
N LYS A 43 -11.63 -6.79 13.82
CA LYS A 43 -11.21 -5.87 14.89
C LYS A 43 -10.21 -4.84 14.35
N ARG A 44 -9.31 -5.28 13.46
CA ARG A 44 -8.27 -4.45 12.84
C ARG A 44 -8.67 -3.92 11.46
N ASN A 45 -9.86 -4.28 10.97
CA ASN A 45 -10.38 -3.96 9.63
C ASN A 45 -9.42 -4.40 8.50
N ILE A 46 -8.94 -5.64 8.57
CA ILE A 46 -7.98 -6.19 7.60
C ILE A 46 -8.65 -7.32 6.83
N THR A 47 -8.42 -7.35 5.52
CA THR A 47 -8.88 -8.43 4.66
C THR A 47 -7.85 -8.75 3.59
N THR A 48 -7.60 -10.02 3.35
CA THR A 48 -6.74 -10.48 2.26
C THR A 48 -7.57 -10.91 1.04
N PHE A 49 -7.09 -10.57 -0.14
CA PHE A 49 -7.70 -10.93 -1.42
C PHE A 49 -6.67 -11.61 -2.31
N LYS A 50 -7.03 -12.75 -2.90
CA LYS A 50 -6.29 -13.33 -4.03
C LYS A 50 -6.75 -12.64 -5.32
N ILE A 51 -5.80 -12.13 -6.09
CA ILE A 51 -6.07 -11.39 -7.32
C ILE A 51 -5.59 -12.21 -8.52
N THR A 52 -6.52 -12.72 -9.33
CA THR A 52 -6.25 -13.51 -10.54
C THR A 52 -6.66 -12.78 -11.82
N ASP A 53 -7.68 -11.94 -11.71
CA ASP A 53 -8.39 -11.29 -12.81
C ASP A 53 -9.10 -10.02 -12.30
N ILE A 54 -9.74 -9.29 -13.20
CA ILE A 54 -10.43 -8.04 -12.83
C ILE A 54 -11.57 -8.28 -11.83
N ASP A 55 -12.31 -9.39 -11.96
CA ASP A 55 -13.46 -9.70 -11.09
C ASP A 55 -13.00 -9.97 -9.65
N SER A 56 -11.86 -10.62 -9.47
CA SER A 56 -11.22 -10.80 -8.17
C SER A 56 -10.80 -9.48 -7.53
N LEU A 57 -10.35 -8.50 -8.33
CA LEU A 57 -10.06 -7.14 -7.86
C LEU A 57 -11.32 -6.38 -7.44
N LEU A 58 -12.43 -6.55 -8.17
CA LEU A 58 -13.70 -5.88 -7.85
C LEU A 58 -14.26 -6.26 -6.47
N LYS A 59 -13.77 -7.35 -5.87
CA LYS A 59 -14.09 -7.74 -4.49
C LYS A 59 -13.39 -6.88 -3.44
N VAL A 60 -12.30 -6.19 -3.79
CA VAL A 60 -11.61 -5.25 -2.89
C VAL A 60 -12.46 -3.99 -2.73
N PRO A 61 -12.75 -3.50 -1.50
CA PRO A 61 -13.60 -2.32 -1.32
C PRO A 61 -13.10 -1.05 -2.04
N MET A 62 -14.02 -0.33 -2.69
CA MET A 62 -13.79 1.00 -3.25
C MET A 62 -13.78 2.08 -2.16
N GLN A 63 -12.78 2.03 -1.28
CA GLN A 63 -12.71 2.95 -0.15
C GLN A 63 -11.27 3.32 0.21
N ARG A 64 -11.14 4.27 1.15
CA ARG A 64 -9.84 4.74 1.64
C ARG A 64 -9.14 3.65 2.43
N GLY A 65 -7.82 3.58 2.31
CA GLY A 65 -7.05 2.67 3.14
C GLY A 65 -5.61 2.50 2.72
N PHE A 66 -5.01 1.51 3.35
CA PHE A 66 -3.64 1.06 3.11
C PHE A 66 -3.70 -0.35 2.52
N TYR A 67 -2.78 -0.65 1.61
CA TYR A 67 -2.71 -1.96 0.98
C TYR A 67 -1.27 -2.42 0.82
N ILE A 68 -1.09 -3.74 0.90
CA ILE A 68 0.19 -4.42 0.70
C ILE A 68 -0.03 -5.46 -0.40
N ILE A 69 0.85 -5.49 -1.38
CA ILE A 69 0.84 -6.45 -2.47
C ILE A 69 1.93 -7.49 -2.20
N PHE A 70 1.54 -8.75 -2.16
CA PHE A 70 2.40 -9.90 -2.05
C PHE A 70 2.44 -10.64 -3.39
N SER A 71 3.62 -11.12 -3.77
CA SER A 71 3.77 -11.98 -4.93
C SER A 71 4.99 -12.87 -4.78
N ASN A 72 4.93 -14.08 -5.32
CA ASN A 72 6.04 -15.06 -5.30
C ASN A 72 7.17 -14.70 -6.29
N ILE A 73 7.29 -13.42 -6.65
CA ILE A 73 8.38 -12.87 -7.45
C ILE A 73 9.63 -12.79 -6.57
N GLU A 74 10.71 -13.40 -7.02
CA GLU A 74 11.98 -13.34 -6.33
C GLU A 74 12.60 -11.94 -6.40
N HIS A 75 13.10 -11.45 -5.27
CA HIS A 75 13.82 -10.18 -5.21
C HIS A 75 14.92 -10.22 -4.15
N LYS A 76 16.03 -9.52 -4.42
CA LYS A 76 17.22 -9.51 -3.55
C LYS A 76 17.14 -8.53 -2.37
N LYS A 77 16.22 -7.55 -2.41
CA LYS A 77 16.06 -6.58 -1.33
C LYS A 77 15.55 -7.26 -0.06
N LYS A 78 16.13 -6.87 1.07
CA LYS A 78 15.66 -7.28 2.41
C LYS A 78 14.30 -6.62 2.67
N ASN A 79 13.26 -7.42 2.80
CA ASN A 79 12.04 -7.06 3.51
C ASN A 79 11.60 -8.25 4.37
N ASN A 80 11.04 -7.92 5.53
CA ASN A 80 10.59 -8.87 6.53
C ASN A 80 9.06 -9.02 6.51
N SER A 81 8.34 -8.29 5.65
CA SER A 81 6.90 -8.45 5.50
C SER A 81 6.61 -9.73 4.73
N LYS A 82 6.04 -10.70 5.44
CA LYS A 82 5.71 -12.02 4.91
C LYS A 82 4.23 -12.29 5.14
N ALA A 83 3.64 -12.97 4.18
CA ALA A 83 2.34 -13.59 4.33
C ALA A 83 2.50 -15.11 4.24
N VAL A 84 1.89 -15.83 5.17
CA VAL A 84 1.81 -17.29 5.17
C VAL A 84 0.51 -17.71 4.52
N PHE A 85 0.62 -18.54 3.48
CA PHE A 85 -0.51 -19.05 2.70
C PHE A 85 -0.96 -20.42 3.23
N ASP A 86 -2.17 -20.85 2.86
CA ASP A 86 -2.79 -22.06 3.41
C ASP A 86 -1.96 -23.34 3.16
N ASP A 87 -1.16 -23.35 2.08
CA ASP A 87 -0.18 -24.39 1.73
C ASP A 87 1.15 -24.26 2.50
N LYS A 88 1.21 -23.36 3.49
CA LYS A 88 2.40 -22.94 4.25
C LYS A 88 3.47 -22.25 3.42
N THR A 89 3.17 -21.89 2.16
CA THR A 89 4.07 -21.09 1.36
C THR A 89 4.18 -19.70 1.98
N THR A 90 5.40 -19.20 2.09
CA THR A 90 5.67 -17.85 2.58
C THR A 90 5.96 -16.94 1.39
N ILE A 91 5.10 -15.95 1.17
CA ILE A 91 5.28 -14.96 0.10
C ILE A 91 5.65 -13.61 0.74
N LYS A 92 6.58 -12.88 0.12
CA LYS A 92 7.04 -11.57 0.60
C LYS A 92 6.24 -10.44 -0.02
N ALA A 93 6.13 -9.33 0.72
CA ALA A 93 5.59 -8.11 0.17
C ALA A 93 6.52 -7.58 -0.92
N ILE A 94 5.93 -7.20 -2.05
CA ILE A 94 6.64 -6.59 -3.19
C ILE A 94 6.34 -5.10 -3.31
N TYR A 95 5.19 -4.66 -2.78
CA TYR A 95 4.73 -3.29 -2.82
C TYR A 95 3.84 -2.97 -1.61
N ARG A 96 3.84 -1.72 -1.16
CA ARG A 96 2.86 -1.17 -0.23
C ARG A 96 2.43 0.21 -0.70
N GLY A 97 1.22 0.62 -0.37
CA GLY A 97 0.75 1.98 -0.66
C GLY A 97 -0.51 2.36 0.10
N GLU A 98 -0.85 3.64 0.03
CA GLU A 98 -2.15 4.16 0.45
C GLU A 98 -2.93 4.73 -0.73
N ALA A 99 -4.25 4.82 -0.56
CA ALA A 99 -5.09 5.53 -1.51
C ALA A 99 -6.38 6.06 -0.90
N TYR A 100 -6.93 7.08 -1.56
CA TYR A 100 -8.31 7.50 -1.37
C TYR A 100 -9.30 6.43 -1.86
N ASN A 101 -9.03 5.84 -3.03
CA ASN A 101 -9.75 4.68 -3.54
C ASN A 101 -8.73 3.57 -3.80
N VAL A 102 -8.70 2.58 -2.89
CA VAL A 102 -7.74 1.48 -2.98
C VAL A 102 -8.00 0.58 -4.18
N GLN A 103 -9.26 0.31 -4.54
CA GLN A 103 -9.58 -0.52 -5.70
C GLN A 103 -9.05 0.12 -7.00
N ASP A 104 -9.30 1.41 -7.23
CA ASP A 104 -8.77 2.14 -8.40
C ASP A 104 -7.24 2.14 -8.43
N ARG A 105 -6.63 2.32 -7.25
CA ARG A 105 -5.18 2.33 -7.12
C ARG A 105 -4.57 0.98 -7.46
N LEU A 106 -5.13 -0.09 -6.92
CA LEU A 106 -4.76 -1.47 -7.24
C LEU A 106 -4.98 -1.77 -8.72
N LYS A 107 -6.07 -1.29 -9.34
CA LYS A 107 -6.30 -1.41 -10.78
C LYS A 107 -5.15 -0.79 -11.58
N SER A 108 -4.70 0.41 -11.19
CA SER A 108 -3.56 1.08 -11.85
C SER A 108 -2.24 0.31 -11.70
N HIS A 109 -2.07 -0.46 -10.62
CA HIS A 109 -0.90 -1.27 -10.34
C HIS A 109 -0.95 -2.64 -11.01
N LEU A 110 -2.08 -3.35 -10.93
CA LEU A 110 -2.20 -4.77 -11.25
C LEU A 110 -2.81 -5.04 -12.63
N PHE A 111 -3.54 -4.08 -13.22
CA PHE A 111 -4.21 -4.22 -14.52
C PHE A 111 -3.93 -3.01 -15.40
N ASN A 112 -2.65 -2.70 -15.59
CA ASN A 112 -2.24 -1.42 -16.16
C ASN A 112 -2.81 -1.14 -17.57
N LYS A 113 -2.86 -2.14 -18.46
CA LYS A 113 -3.42 -2.00 -19.81
C LYS A 113 -4.91 -1.67 -19.76
N LEU A 114 -5.66 -2.36 -18.91
CA LEU A 114 -7.09 -2.10 -18.71
C LEU A 114 -7.30 -0.70 -18.14
N TYR A 115 -6.53 -0.34 -17.10
CA TYR A 115 -6.57 0.99 -16.48
C TYR A 115 -6.32 2.10 -17.51
N ILE A 116 -5.28 1.98 -18.36
CA ILE A 116 -5.00 2.97 -19.42
C ILE A 116 -6.14 3.04 -20.44
N LYS A 117 -6.71 1.89 -20.84
CA LYS A 117 -7.79 1.84 -21.85
C LYS A 117 -9.04 2.58 -21.39
N GLU A 118 -9.38 2.44 -20.11
CA GLU A 118 -10.54 3.10 -19.51
C GLU A 118 -10.29 4.58 -19.18
N PHE A 119 -9.08 4.93 -18.77
CA PHE A 119 -8.71 6.32 -18.46
C PHE A 119 -8.15 7.06 -19.69
N LYS A 120 -9.05 7.55 -20.54
CA LYS A 120 -8.73 8.46 -21.67
C LYS A 120 -8.76 9.94 -21.26
N GLY A 121 -8.01 10.35 -20.23
CA GLY A 121 -8.05 11.75 -19.73
C GLY A 121 -6.91 12.18 -18.79
N THR A 122 -7.00 13.40 -18.25
CA THR A 122 -5.95 14.10 -17.46
C THR A 122 -5.72 13.55 -16.05
N ASN A 123 -6.61 12.69 -15.54
CA ASN A 123 -6.54 12.11 -14.18
C ASN A 123 -5.74 10.78 -14.11
N PHE A 124 -4.86 10.53 -15.08
CA PHE A 124 -4.00 9.36 -15.09
C PHE A 124 -3.13 9.32 -13.83
N LEU A 125 -3.28 8.26 -13.02
CA LEU A 125 -2.37 8.02 -11.91
C LEU A 125 -0.99 7.67 -12.47
N LYS A 126 -0.11 8.67 -12.53
CA LYS A 126 1.25 8.56 -13.10
C LYS A 126 2.12 7.48 -12.46
N THR A 127 1.81 7.08 -11.23
CA THR A 127 2.65 6.17 -10.45
C THR A 127 2.07 4.75 -10.51
N THR A 128 2.62 3.86 -11.34
CA THR A 128 2.15 2.47 -11.46
C THR A 128 3.20 1.49 -10.96
N LEU A 129 2.80 0.25 -10.67
CA LEU A 129 3.76 -0.77 -10.23
C LEU A 129 4.53 -1.23 -11.46
N MET A 130 5.86 -1.25 -11.33
CA MET A 130 6.75 -1.76 -12.36
C MET A 130 7.67 -2.80 -11.77
N ILE A 131 7.81 -3.93 -12.45
CA ILE A 131 8.67 -5.04 -12.07
C ILE A 131 9.57 -5.31 -13.27
N ASP A 132 10.88 -5.24 -13.04
CA ASP A 132 11.91 -5.41 -14.08
C ASP A 132 11.67 -4.56 -15.34
N GLY A 133 11.21 -3.31 -15.13
CA GLY A 133 10.92 -2.35 -16.20
C GLY A 133 9.55 -2.51 -16.87
N LEU A 134 8.77 -3.53 -16.50
CA LEU A 134 7.45 -3.80 -17.08
C LEU A 134 6.32 -3.38 -16.15
N LYS A 135 5.28 -2.74 -16.72
CA LYS A 135 4.06 -2.45 -15.99
C LYS A 135 3.26 -3.73 -15.77
N VAL A 136 2.79 -3.92 -14.54
CA VAL A 136 2.12 -5.16 -14.14
C VAL A 136 0.72 -5.27 -14.76
N ASN A 137 0.41 -6.48 -15.24
CA ASN A 137 -0.90 -6.93 -15.73
C ASN A 137 -1.03 -8.39 -15.28
N VAL A 138 -1.65 -8.64 -14.14
CA VAL A 138 -1.61 -9.96 -13.46
C VAL A 138 -2.27 -11.07 -14.28
N ASP A 139 -3.18 -10.72 -15.18
CA ASP A 139 -3.90 -11.60 -16.09
C ASP A 139 -3.13 -11.88 -17.40
N LEU A 140 -1.99 -11.22 -17.62
CA LEU A 140 -1.21 -11.32 -18.86
C LEU A 140 0.26 -11.74 -18.60
N LYS A 141 0.86 -12.40 -19.60
CA LYS A 141 2.30 -12.69 -19.57
C LYS A 141 3.13 -11.38 -19.54
N PRO A 142 4.26 -11.35 -18.81
CA PRO A 142 4.85 -12.46 -18.06
C PRO A 142 4.33 -12.60 -16.61
N HIS A 143 3.43 -11.73 -16.16
CA HIS A 143 3.03 -11.62 -14.75
C HIS A 143 2.02 -12.69 -14.32
N SER A 144 1.25 -13.24 -15.25
CA SER A 144 0.24 -14.28 -14.98
C SER A 144 0.79 -15.62 -14.52
N LYS A 145 2.12 -15.81 -14.54
CA LYS A 145 2.77 -16.99 -13.95
C LYS A 145 2.97 -16.86 -12.42
N TYR A 146 2.80 -15.66 -11.88
CA TYR A 146 3.00 -15.38 -10.46
C TYR A 146 1.66 -15.37 -9.72
N GLU A 147 1.74 -15.61 -8.44
CA GLU A 147 0.63 -15.48 -7.52
C GLU A 147 0.56 -14.03 -7.02
N TRP A 148 -0.65 -13.49 -6.85
CA TRP A 148 -0.86 -12.10 -6.43
C TRP A 148 -1.88 -12.03 -5.33
N TYR A 149 -1.49 -11.42 -4.22
CA TYR A 149 -2.35 -11.22 -3.07
C TYR A 149 -2.29 -9.79 -2.60
N VAL A 150 -3.41 -9.30 -2.12
CA VAL A 150 -3.54 -7.96 -1.55
C VAL A 150 -4.05 -8.08 -0.14
N VAL A 151 -3.24 -7.65 0.82
CA VAL A 151 -3.76 -7.32 2.15
C VAL A 151 -4.27 -5.90 2.09
N TYR A 152 -5.52 -5.71 2.48
CA TYR A 152 -6.18 -4.43 2.55
C TYR A 152 -6.51 -4.10 4.01
N ILE A 153 -6.13 -2.90 4.45
CA ILE A 153 -6.42 -2.36 5.78
C ILE A 153 -7.34 -1.15 5.59
N ALA A 154 -8.58 -1.28 6.06
CA ALA A 154 -9.56 -0.21 5.92
C ALA A 154 -9.27 0.95 6.85
N ALA A 155 -9.28 2.15 6.28
CA ALA A 155 -9.18 3.40 7.04
C ALA A 155 -10.27 4.35 6.54
N PRO A 156 -11.56 4.02 6.75
CA PRO A 156 -12.66 4.92 6.42
C PRO A 156 -12.44 6.24 7.15
N ASP A 157 -12.88 7.33 6.52
CA ASP A 157 -12.77 8.70 7.05
C ASP A 157 -11.36 9.23 7.29
N SER A 158 -10.33 8.42 7.03
CA SER A 158 -8.94 8.87 7.14
C SER A 158 -8.64 10.01 6.16
N ILE A 159 -7.80 10.93 6.61
CA ILE A 159 -7.11 11.90 5.77
C ILE A 159 -5.78 11.31 5.27
N GLN A 160 -5.23 11.88 4.20
CA GLN A 160 -4.00 11.35 3.57
C GLN A 160 -2.87 11.17 4.56
N ILE A 161 -2.67 12.14 5.44
CA ILE A 161 -1.57 12.15 6.38
C ILE A 161 -1.61 10.98 7.36
N VAL A 162 -2.81 10.53 7.76
CA VAL A 162 -2.97 9.33 8.60
C VAL A 162 -2.54 8.10 7.81
N ARG A 163 -2.90 7.98 6.54
CA ARG A 163 -2.52 6.82 5.73
C ARG A 163 -1.02 6.82 5.37
N GLU A 164 -0.40 7.97 5.26
CA GLU A 164 1.06 8.09 5.16
C GLU A 164 1.75 7.61 6.44
N MET A 165 1.14 7.78 7.62
CA MET A 165 1.66 7.16 8.85
C MET A 165 1.63 5.63 8.77
N TYR A 166 0.64 5.03 8.10
CA TYR A 166 0.61 3.58 7.89
C TYR A 166 1.80 3.12 7.06
N GLU A 167 2.09 3.84 5.98
CA GLU A 167 3.27 3.63 5.17
C GLU A 167 4.54 3.71 6.06
N ASP A 168 4.79 4.84 6.69
CA ASP A 168 6.02 5.05 7.47
C ASP A 168 6.16 4.07 8.65
N SER A 169 5.06 3.68 9.30
CA SER A 169 5.08 2.67 10.37
C SER A 169 5.31 1.26 9.84
N PHE A 170 4.73 0.91 8.68
CA PHE A 170 5.00 -0.36 8.02
C PHE A 170 6.49 -0.50 7.69
N ASP A 171 7.11 0.54 7.13
CA ASP A 171 8.54 0.51 6.76
C ASP A 171 9.44 0.33 7.99
N GLN A 172 9.09 0.93 9.12
CA GLN A 172 9.83 0.79 10.37
C GLN A 172 9.81 -0.64 10.92
N VAL A 173 8.69 -1.37 10.75
CA VAL A 173 8.55 -2.73 11.27
C VAL A 173 9.08 -3.77 10.28
N PHE A 174 8.73 -3.64 9.01
CA PHE A 174 8.93 -4.70 8.03
C PHE A 174 9.99 -4.40 6.97
N VAL A 175 10.52 -3.17 6.92
CA VAL A 175 11.38 -2.66 5.85
C VAL A 175 10.60 -2.51 4.52
N LYS A 176 10.88 -1.41 3.81
CA LYS A 176 10.18 -1.05 2.58
C LYS A 176 10.24 -2.16 1.50
N PRO A 177 9.11 -2.55 0.90
CA PRO A 177 9.08 -3.54 -0.17
C PRO A 177 9.80 -3.05 -1.45
N PRO A 178 10.40 -3.96 -2.23
CA PRO A 178 11.35 -3.65 -3.30
C PRO A 178 10.88 -2.70 -4.39
N TYR A 179 9.60 -2.78 -4.77
CA TYR A 179 9.02 -2.03 -5.88
C TYR A 179 8.16 -0.85 -5.40
N SER A 180 8.17 -0.56 -4.10
CA SER A 180 7.51 0.63 -3.53
C SER A 180 8.32 1.86 -3.89
N ASN A 181 7.80 2.65 -4.83
CA ASN A 181 8.40 3.92 -5.22
C ASN A 181 7.71 5.07 -4.50
N ASP A 182 8.49 5.85 -3.75
CA ASP A 182 7.98 7.08 -3.17
C ASP A 182 7.79 8.13 -4.27
N ARG A 183 6.73 8.93 -4.17
CA ARG A 183 6.71 10.21 -4.86
C ARG A 183 7.85 11.04 -4.27
N LYS A 184 8.77 11.55 -5.11
CA LYS A 184 9.69 12.62 -4.67
C LYS A 184 8.82 13.77 -4.18
N ARG A 185 8.67 13.92 -2.86
CA ARG A 185 7.99 15.07 -2.26
C ARG A 185 8.81 16.29 -2.62
N LYS A 186 8.32 17.13 -3.53
CA LYS A 186 8.87 18.47 -3.71
C LYS A 186 8.63 19.21 -2.39
N GLY A 187 9.67 19.50 -1.61
CA GLY A 187 9.60 20.49 -0.53
C GLY A 187 9.48 20.00 0.93
N ARG A 188 10.03 18.83 1.30
CA ARG A 188 10.48 18.64 2.70
C ARG A 188 12.00 18.64 2.70
N VAL A 189 12.58 19.81 3.02
CA VAL A 189 13.98 19.93 3.40
C VAL A 189 14.16 19.01 4.61
N LYS A 190 15.14 18.11 4.51
CA LYS A 190 15.57 17.25 5.63
C LYS A 190 16.25 18.08 6.69
#